data_AF-A0A1S8KLU6-F1
#
_entry.id   AF-A0A1S8KLU6-F1
#
_cell.length_a   1.000
_cell.length_b   1.000
_cell.length_c   1.000
_cell.angle_alpha   90.00
_cell.angle_beta   90.00
_cell.angle_gamma   90.00
#
_symmetry.space_group_name_H-M   'P 1'
#
loop_
_entity.id
_entity.type
_entity.pdbx_description
1 polymer ?
#
loop_
_entity_poly.entity_id
_entity_poly.type
_entity_poly.pdbx_seq_one_letter_code
_entity_poly.pdbx_strand_id
1 'polypeptide(L)'
;MAIILQSDIFDLIETSLGSLEVVTMVLIVSAGALAFIVLYNLTNINVSERVRELSTIKVLGFFDKEVTTYVYRETLTLTIMGIIVGMGTGIILNRFILDTAELDFLMFVREIHGTSYLYATLLMLGFSMIVMTVMHFKLKHIDMLEALKTKD
;
A
#
# COMPACT_ATOMS: atom_id res chain seq x y z
N MET A 1 27.98 12.06 -41.38
CA MET A 1 28.72 11.72 -40.14
C MET A 1 28.08 12.36 -38.91
N ALA A 2 27.97 13.70 -38.82
CA ALA A 2 27.37 14.36 -37.65
C ALA A 2 25.88 14.02 -37.40
N ILE A 3 25.07 13.88 -38.47
CA ILE A 3 23.64 13.53 -38.38
C ILE A 3 23.44 12.07 -37.93
N ILE A 4 24.34 11.16 -38.34
CA ILE A 4 24.33 9.74 -37.97
C ILE A 4 24.73 9.58 -36.49
N LEU A 5 25.75 10.31 -36.04
CA LEU A 5 26.15 10.32 -34.63
C LEU A 5 25.04 10.90 -33.72
N GLN A 6 24.29 11.89 -34.22
CA GLN A 6 23.16 12.45 -33.49
C GLN A 6 22.00 11.45 -33.40
N SER A 7 21.64 10.75 -34.49
CA SER A 7 20.62 9.69 -34.43
C SER A 7 21.04 8.54 -33.53
N ASP A 8 22.31 8.11 -33.57
CA ASP A 8 22.81 7.02 -32.72
C ASP A 8 22.74 7.39 -31.22
N ILE A 9 22.99 8.65 -30.87
CA ILE A 9 22.85 9.15 -29.49
C ILE A 9 21.37 9.22 -29.07
N PHE A 10 20.48 9.66 -29.96
CA PHE A 10 19.05 9.69 -29.67
C PHE A 10 18.47 8.27 -29.48
N ASP A 11 18.85 7.32 -30.33
CA ASP A 11 18.43 5.92 -30.23
C ASP A 11 18.97 5.25 -28.94
N LEU A 12 20.20 5.60 -28.53
CA LEU A 12 20.78 5.13 -27.27
C LEU A 12 20.04 5.69 -26.04
N ILE A 13 19.66 6.96 -26.07
CA ILE A 13 18.86 7.59 -25.00
C ILE A 13 17.47 6.97 -24.94
N GLU A 14 16.79 6.79 -26.09
CA GLU A 14 15.45 6.18 -26.13
C GLU A 14 15.46 4.74 -25.61
N THR A 15 16.46 3.95 -26.00
CA THR A 15 16.64 2.57 -25.50
C THR A 15 16.92 2.54 -23.99
N SER A 16 17.70 3.50 -23.48
CA SER A 16 17.99 3.63 -22.05
C SER A 16 16.76 4.04 -21.24
N LEU A 17 15.95 4.98 -21.76
CA LEU A 17 14.69 5.41 -21.16
C LEU A 17 13.67 4.28 -21.13
N GLY A 18 13.53 3.52 -22.22
CA GLY A 18 12.65 2.34 -22.26
C GLY A 18 13.08 1.25 -21.27
N SER A 19 14.38 1.06 -21.06
CA SER A 19 14.89 0.11 -20.05
C SER A 19 14.53 0.55 -18.62
N LEU A 20 14.63 1.84 -18.32
CA LEU A 20 14.22 2.40 -17.02
C LEU A 20 12.71 2.25 -16.81
N GLU A 21 11.89 2.46 -17.84
CA GLU A 21 10.43 2.26 -17.76
C GLU A 21 10.08 0.83 -17.32
N VAL A 22 10.68 -0.18 -17.94
CA VAL A 22 10.45 -1.59 -17.56
C VAL A 22 10.87 -1.85 -16.11
N VAL A 23 12.04 -1.36 -15.68
CA VAL A 23 12.51 -1.53 -14.30
C VAL A 23 11.55 -0.85 -13.31
N THR A 24 11.13 0.39 -13.60
CA THR A 24 10.19 1.12 -12.73
C THR A 24 8.84 0.41 -12.62
N MET A 25 8.33 -0.17 -13.71
CA MET A 25 7.09 -0.94 -13.68
C MET A 25 7.21 -2.17 -12.76
N VAL A 26 8.31 -2.91 -12.84
CA VAL A 26 8.58 -4.06 -11.95
C VAL A 26 8.64 -3.63 -10.49
N LEU A 27 9.28 -2.49 -10.19
CA LEU A 27 9.36 -1.95 -8.83
C LEU A 27 7.99 -1.53 -8.29
N ILE A 28 7.15 -0.90 -9.11
CA ILE A 28 5.79 -0.51 -8.73
C ILE A 28 4.95 -1.74 -8.37
N VAL A 29 4.97 -2.77 -9.22
CA VAL A 29 4.22 -4.02 -8.97
C VAL A 29 4.72 -4.72 -7.70
N SER A 30 6.04 -4.80 -7.51
CA SER A 30 6.65 -5.43 -6.34
C SER A 30 6.32 -4.68 -5.04
N ALA A 31 6.39 -3.34 -5.06
CA ALA A 31 6.01 -2.51 -3.92
C ALA A 31 4.53 -2.68 -3.57
N GLY A 32 3.65 -2.75 -4.57
CA GLY A 32 2.22 -3.02 -4.36
C GLY A 32 1.96 -4.39 -3.73
N ALA A 33 2.64 -5.43 -4.21
CA ALA A 33 2.53 -6.78 -3.64
C ALA A 33 3.01 -6.83 -2.18
N LEU A 34 4.14 -6.17 -1.88
CA LEU A 34 4.65 -6.07 -0.52
C LEU A 34 3.67 -5.34 0.39
N ALA A 35 3.12 -4.21 -0.07
CA ALA A 35 2.12 -3.45 0.68
C ALA A 35 0.89 -4.31 1.01
N PHE A 36 0.39 -5.08 0.04
CA PHE A 36 -0.73 -6.01 0.27
C PHE A 36 -0.41 -7.07 1.34
N ILE A 37 0.75 -7.72 1.26
CA ILE A 37 1.18 -8.74 2.23
C ILE A 37 1.29 -8.14 3.63
N VAL A 38 1.91 -6.96 3.76
CA VAL A 38 2.09 -6.28 5.04
C VAL A 38 0.73 -5.89 5.65
N LEU A 39 -0.16 -5.30 4.86
CA LEU A 39 -1.51 -4.93 5.30
C LEU A 39 -2.32 -6.15 5.75
N TYR A 40 -2.25 -7.25 4.99
CA TYR A 40 -2.89 -8.51 5.36
C TYR A 40 -2.37 -9.05 6.68
N ASN A 41 -1.04 -9.09 6.86
CA ASN A 41 -0.44 -9.59 8.09
C ASN A 41 -0.77 -8.72 9.30
N LEU A 42 -0.68 -7.39 9.18
CA LEU A 42 -1.05 -6.46 10.25
C LEU A 42 -2.52 -6.61 10.63
N THR A 43 -3.42 -6.69 9.66
CA THR A 43 -4.85 -6.84 9.95
C THR A 43 -5.13 -8.18 10.62
N ASN A 44 -4.46 -9.26 10.19
CA ASN A 44 -4.57 -10.56 10.84
C ASN A 44 -4.06 -10.55 12.29
N ILE A 45 -2.91 -9.93 12.54
CA ILE A 45 -2.33 -9.81 13.88
C ILE A 45 -3.29 -9.02 14.78
N ASN A 46 -3.73 -7.82 14.33
CA ASN A 46 -4.66 -6.98 15.08
C ASN A 46 -5.96 -7.73 15.45
N VAL A 47 -6.51 -8.52 14.53
CA VAL A 47 -7.71 -9.33 14.78
C VAL A 47 -7.42 -10.51 15.71
N SER A 48 -6.30 -11.19 15.52
CA SER A 48 -5.93 -12.37 16.31
C SER A 48 -5.63 -12.01 17.77
N GLU A 49 -5.01 -10.86 18.02
CA GLU A 49 -4.75 -10.36 19.39
C GLU A 49 -6.07 -10.04 20.12
N ARG A 50 -7.07 -9.55 19.38
CA ARG A 50 -8.38 -9.13 19.93
C ARG A 50 -9.44 -10.23 19.86
N VAL A 51 -9.07 -11.46 19.49
CA VAL A 51 -10.05 -12.54 19.27
C VAL A 51 -10.89 -12.84 20.52
N ARG A 52 -10.31 -12.72 21.72
CA ARG A 52 -11.03 -12.90 23.00
C ARG A 52 -12.03 -11.79 23.30
N GLU A 53 -11.67 -10.55 23.00
CA GLU A 53 -12.57 -9.40 23.11
C GLU A 53 -13.75 -9.55 22.14
N LEU A 54 -13.45 -9.89 20.88
CA LEU A 54 -14.45 -10.13 19.84
C LEU A 54 -15.36 -11.33 20.17
N SER A 55 -14.80 -12.40 20.75
CA SER A 55 -15.57 -13.58 21.19
C SER A 55 -16.55 -13.24 22.31
N THR A 56 -16.13 -12.39 23.26
CA THR A 56 -17.01 -11.91 24.34
C THR A 56 -18.18 -11.08 23.78
N ILE A 57 -17.90 -10.20 22.81
CA ILE A 57 -18.93 -9.41 22.13
C ILE A 57 -19.92 -10.32 21.38
N LYS A 58 -19.44 -11.36 20.70
CA LYS A 58 -20.28 -12.33 19.98
C LYS A 58 -21.18 -13.14 20.92
N VAL A 59 -20.68 -13.53 22.10
CA VAL A 59 -21.46 -14.26 23.12
C VAL A 59 -22.57 -13.39 23.75
N LEU A 60 -22.41 -12.06 23.75
CA LEU A 60 -23.45 -11.11 24.16
C LEU A 60 -24.56 -10.93 23.11
N GLY A 61 -24.50 -11.65 21.99
CA GLY A 61 -25.57 -11.69 20.97
C GLY A 61 -25.33 -10.81 19.73
N PHE A 62 -24.14 -10.22 19.58
CA PHE A 62 -23.79 -9.42 18.41
C PHE A 62 -23.51 -10.28 17.18
N PHE A 63 -23.92 -9.81 16.00
CA PHE A 63 -23.75 -10.52 14.74
C PHE A 63 -22.33 -10.35 14.17
N ASP A 64 -21.85 -11.34 13.39
CA ASP A 64 -20.51 -11.31 12.75
C ASP A 64 -20.24 -10.04 11.91
N LYS A 65 -21.30 -9.45 11.35
CA LYS A 65 -21.22 -8.19 10.60
C LYS A 65 -20.89 -6.99 11.48
N GLU A 66 -21.39 -6.95 12.72
CA GLU A 66 -21.12 -5.86 13.67
C GLU A 66 -19.67 -5.92 14.16
N VAL A 67 -19.19 -7.13 14.46
CA VAL A 67 -17.78 -7.40 14.80
C VAL A 67 -16.84 -7.00 13.65
N THR A 68 -17.18 -7.39 12.41
CA THR A 68 -16.38 -6.98 11.23
C THR A 68 -16.40 -5.46 11.04
N THR A 69 -17.54 -4.80 11.25
CA THR A 69 -17.67 -3.35 11.12
C THR A 69 -16.81 -2.61 12.15
N TYR A 70 -16.70 -3.15 13.37
CA TYR A 70 -15.79 -2.60 14.39
C TYR A 70 -14.34 -2.61 13.90
N VAL A 71 -13.84 -3.79 13.47
CA VAL A 71 -12.48 -3.93 12.92
C VAL A 71 -12.27 -3.04 11.70
N TYR A 72 -13.29 -2.92 10.83
CA TYR A 72 -13.25 -2.07 9.65
C TYR A 72 -12.95 -0.61 9.99
N ARG A 73 -13.57 -0.07 11.04
CA ARG A 73 -13.35 1.33 11.45
C ARG A 73 -11.92 1.58 11.96
N GLU A 74 -11.35 0.62 12.68
CA GLU A 74 -9.98 0.71 13.18
C GLU A 74 -8.98 0.66 12.04
N THR A 75 -9.11 -0.33 11.15
CA THR A 75 -8.23 -0.47 9.98
C THR A 75 -8.36 0.71 9.03
N LEU A 76 -9.56 1.29 8.86
CA LEU A 76 -9.76 2.50 8.06
C LEU A 76 -9.03 3.70 8.66
N THR A 77 -9.12 3.88 9.98
CA THR A 77 -8.43 4.98 10.69
C THR A 77 -6.91 4.85 10.53
N LEU A 78 -6.38 3.64 10.70
CA LEU A 78 -4.96 3.35 10.48
C LEU A 78 -4.55 3.58 9.02
N THR A 79 -5.38 3.19 8.06
CA THR A 79 -5.13 3.40 6.63
C THR A 79 -5.07 4.89 6.29
N ILE A 80 -6.00 5.69 6.80
CA ILE A 80 -6.04 7.14 6.56
C ILE A 80 -4.79 7.81 7.15
N MET A 81 -4.41 7.46 8.38
CA MET A 81 -3.16 7.96 8.97
C MET A 81 -1.94 7.55 8.15
N GLY A 82 -1.89 6.29 7.70
CA GLY A 82 -0.82 5.78 6.84
C GLY A 82 -0.72 6.51 5.50
N ILE A 83 -1.86 6.84 4.87
CA ILE A 83 -1.89 7.63 3.63
C ILE A 83 -1.32 9.02 3.86
N ILE A 84 -1.77 9.72 4.92
CA ILE A 84 -1.31 11.08 5.22
C ILE A 84 0.20 11.10 5.47
N VAL A 85 0.69 10.20 6.32
CA VAL A 85 2.12 10.09 6.63
C VAL A 85 2.91 9.68 5.39
N GLY A 86 2.44 8.68 4.64
CA GLY A 86 3.08 8.20 3.42
C GLY A 86 3.20 9.28 2.34
N MET A 87 2.16 10.09 2.13
CA MET A 87 2.20 11.22 1.21
C MET A 87 3.19 12.29 1.68
N GLY A 88 3.16 12.64 2.97
CA GLY A 88 4.09 13.60 3.56
C GLY A 88 5.56 13.17 3.40
N THR A 89 5.88 11.94 3.80
CA THR A 89 7.22 11.37 3.66
C THR A 89 7.61 11.19 2.19
N GLY A 90 6.67 10.83 1.31
CA GLY A 90 6.91 10.72 -0.13
C GLY A 90 7.31 12.04 -0.79
N ILE A 91 6.66 13.15 -0.41
CA ILE A 91 7.05 14.50 -0.87
C ILE A 91 8.48 14.83 -0.41
N ILE A 92 8.79 14.58 0.86
CA ILE A 92 10.12 14.85 1.43
C ILE A 92 11.19 14.02 0.72
N LEU A 93 10.94 12.72 0.52
CA LEU A 93 11.87 11.82 -0.13
C LEU A 93 12.10 12.19 -1.59
N ASN A 94 11.03 12.53 -2.33
CA ASN A 94 11.17 12.97 -3.71
C ASN A 94 12.04 14.23 -3.83
N ARG A 95 11.84 15.22 -2.95
CA ARG A 95 12.70 16.40 -2.87
C ARG A 95 14.15 16.03 -2.57
N PHE A 96 14.38 15.19 -1.57
CA PHE A 96 15.72 14.74 -1.18
C PHE A 96 16.46 14.04 -2.33
N ILE A 97 15.76 13.19 -3.08
CA ILE A 97 16.33 12.49 -4.25
C ILE A 97 16.68 13.50 -5.35
N LEU A 98 15.79 14.46 -5.66
CA LEU A 98 16.06 15.49 -6.67
C LEU A 98 17.26 16.35 -6.30
N ASP A 99 17.31 16.83 -5.05
CA ASP A 99 18.40 17.68 -4.55
C ASP A 99 19.75 16.94 -4.56
N THR A 100 19.75 15.61 -4.40
CA THR A 100 20.97 14.77 -4.44
C THR A 100 21.36 14.36 -5.87
N ALA A 101 20.38 14.22 -6.77
CA ALA A 101 20.59 13.73 -8.14
C ALA A 101 20.85 14.85 -9.17
N GLU A 102 20.62 16.12 -8.82
CA GLU A 102 21.01 17.27 -9.64
C GLU A 102 22.55 17.32 -9.80
N LEU A 103 23.04 16.76 -10.90
CA LEU A 103 24.29 17.19 -11.51
C LEU A 103 23.99 18.52 -12.22
N ASP A 104 24.81 19.56 -12.00
CA ASP A 104 24.71 20.97 -12.46
C ASP A 104 24.24 21.22 -13.92
N PHE A 105 24.08 20.19 -14.75
CA PHE A 105 23.75 20.23 -16.18
C PHE A 105 22.34 19.71 -16.53
N LEU A 106 21.58 19.17 -15.57
CA LEU A 106 20.22 18.64 -15.81
C LEU A 106 19.22 19.25 -14.82
N MET A 107 18.55 20.34 -15.22
CA MET A 107 17.37 20.84 -14.51
C MET A 107 16.23 19.82 -14.66
N PHE A 108 16.08 18.94 -13.67
CA PHE A 108 14.88 18.10 -13.58
C PHE A 108 13.69 19.02 -13.29
N VAL A 109 12.80 19.16 -14.27
CA VAL A 109 11.55 19.92 -14.10
C VAL A 109 10.73 19.25 -12.99
N ARG A 110 10.59 19.96 -11.87
CA ARG A 110 9.91 19.51 -10.65
C ARG A 110 8.40 19.62 -10.80
N GLU A 111 7.82 18.85 -11.73
CA GLU A 111 6.36 18.76 -11.86
C GLU A 111 5.85 17.41 -11.35
N ILE A 112 5.56 17.36 -10.04
CA ILE A 112 4.73 16.30 -9.50
C ILE A 112 3.28 16.68 -9.79
N HIS A 113 2.66 16.04 -10.79
CA HIS A 113 1.25 16.23 -11.02
C HIS A 113 0.43 15.76 -9.81
N GLY A 114 -0.50 16.59 -9.34
CA GLY A 114 -1.41 16.25 -8.24
C GLY A 114 -2.24 14.98 -8.50
N THR A 115 -2.39 14.59 -9.77
CA THR A 115 -3.03 13.34 -10.20
C THR A 115 -2.30 12.10 -9.70
N SER A 116 -0.96 12.12 -9.62
CA SER A 116 -0.17 10.98 -9.11
C SER A 116 -0.45 10.70 -7.64
N TYR A 117 -0.65 11.75 -6.84
CA TYR A 117 -1.09 11.60 -5.45
C TYR A 117 -2.49 11.02 -5.35
N LEU A 118 -3.41 11.47 -6.21
CA LEU A 118 -4.77 10.92 -6.25
C LEU A 118 -4.76 9.43 -6.60
N TYR A 119 -3.98 9.02 -7.61
CA TYR A 119 -3.82 7.61 -7.95
C TYR A 119 -3.22 6.81 -6.80
N ALA A 120 -2.16 7.30 -6.14
CA ALA A 120 -1.56 6.62 -4.99
C ALA A 120 -2.56 6.42 -3.83
N THR A 121 -3.35 7.45 -3.51
CA THR A 121 -4.40 7.37 -2.48
C THR A 121 -5.47 6.35 -2.85
N LEU A 122 -5.98 6.39 -4.09
CA LEU A 122 -7.01 5.45 -4.56
C LEU A 122 -6.51 4.01 -4.56
N LEU A 123 -5.26 3.80 -4.98
CA LEU A 123 -4.64 2.47 -5.01
C LEU A 123 -4.48 1.91 -3.59
N MET A 124 -4.05 2.74 -2.64
CA MET A 124 -3.93 2.35 -1.23
C MET A 124 -5.30 2.02 -0.60
N LEU A 125 -6.32 2.83 -0.88
CA LEU A 125 -7.70 2.54 -0.44
C LEU A 125 -8.21 1.24 -1.05
N GLY A 126 -7.92 0.99 -2.33
CA GLY A 126 -8.24 -0.27 -3.01
C GLY A 126 -7.60 -1.48 -2.33
N PHE A 127 -6.29 -1.43 -2.04
CA PHE A 127 -5.62 -2.51 -1.32
C PHE A 127 -6.21 -2.75 0.07
N SER A 128 -6.46 -1.69 0.83
CA SER A 128 -7.07 -1.80 2.16
C SER A 128 -8.45 -2.47 2.09
N MET A 129 -9.28 -2.09 1.11
CA MET A 129 -10.61 -2.68 0.90
C MET A 129 -10.54 -4.17 0.53
N ILE A 130 -9.59 -4.58 -0.31
CA ILE A 130 -9.39 -6.00 -0.67
C ILE A 130 -9.00 -6.79 0.59
N VAL A 131 -8.03 -6.30 1.37
CA VAL A 131 -7.59 -6.96 2.61
C VAL A 131 -8.73 -7.07 3.62
N MET A 132 -9.50 -6.01 3.82
CA MET A 132 -10.68 -6.02 4.70
C MET A 132 -11.73 -7.04 4.26
N THR A 133 -11.95 -7.16 2.94
CA THR A 133 -12.89 -8.15 2.39
C THR A 133 -12.41 -9.57 2.68
N VAL A 134 -11.13 -9.87 2.46
CA VAL A 134 -10.53 -11.17 2.82
C VAL A 134 -10.68 -11.46 4.30
N MET A 135 -10.47 -10.46 5.16
CA MET A 135 -10.62 -10.60 6.62
C MET A 135 -12.06 -10.86 7.05
N HIS A 136 -13.05 -10.25 6.39
CA HIS A 136 -14.46 -10.55 6.65
C HIS A 136 -14.78 -12.04 6.42
N PHE A 137 -14.28 -12.63 5.33
CA PHE A 137 -14.47 -14.06 5.05
C PHE A 137 -13.78 -14.95 6.09
N LYS A 138 -12.58 -14.55 6.54
CA LYS A 138 -11.83 -15.26 7.57
C LYS A 138 -12.55 -15.24 8.92
N LEU A 139 -13.03 -14.07 9.36
CA LEU A 139 -13.78 -13.92 10.63
C LEU A 139 -15.04 -14.77 10.67
N LYS A 140 -15.73 -14.94 9.53
CA LYS A 140 -16.93 -15.79 9.44
C LYS A 140 -16.62 -17.29 9.63
N HIS A 141 -15.41 -17.73 9.29
CA HIS A 141 -14.98 -19.13 9.42
C HIS A 141 -14.22 -19.43 10.71
N ILE A 142 -13.82 -18.40 11.49
CA ILE A 142 -13.23 -18.63 12.80
C ILE A 142 -14.33 -19.05 13.76
N ASP A 143 -14.26 -20.30 14.21
CA ASP A 143 -15.16 -20.84 15.21
C ASP A 143 -14.83 -20.22 16.58
N MET A 144 -15.40 -19.05 16.87
CA MET A 144 -15.18 -18.32 18.13
C MET A 144 -15.54 -19.16 19.37
N LEU A 145 -16.33 -20.21 19.21
CA LEU A 145 -16.69 -21.14 20.28
C LEU A 145 -15.51 -22.04 20.69
N GLU A 146 -14.56 -22.29 19.79
CA GLU A 146 -13.37 -23.13 20.06
C GLU A 146 -12.29 -22.35 20.82
N ALA A 147 -12.16 -21.04 20.56
CA ALA A 147 -11.24 -20.15 21.28
C ALA A 147 -11.57 -20.01 22.78
N LEU A 148 -12.81 -20.31 23.18
CA LEU A 148 -13.23 -20.35 24.58
C LEU A 148 -12.97 -21.72 25.26
N LYS A 149 -12.81 -22.80 24.46
CA LYS A 149 -12.54 -24.16 24.97
C LYS A 149 -11.07 -24.42 25.25
N THR A 150 -10.16 -23.62 24.69
CA THR A 150 -8.72 -23.75 24.96
C THR A 150 -8.35 -23.00 26.24
N LYS A 151 -8.77 -23.54 27.39
CA LYS A 151 -8.08 -23.50 28.69
C LYS A 151 -8.93 -24.26 29.72
N ASP A 152 -8.75 -25.57 29.72
CA ASP A 152 -8.36 -26.33 30.92
C ASP A 152 -7.04 -27.03 30.59
#